data_AF-A0A0X3RY24-F1
#
_entry.id   AF-A0A0X3RY24-F1
#
_cell.length_a   1.000
_cell.length_b   1.000
_cell.length_c   1.000
_cell.angle_alpha   90.00
_cell.angle_beta   90.00
_cell.angle_gamma   90.00
#
_symmetry.space_group_name_H-M   'P 1'
#
loop_
_entity.id
_entity.type
_entity.pdbx_description
1 polymer ?
#
loop_
_entity_poly.entity_id
_entity_poly.type
_entity_poly.pdbx_seq_one_letter_code
_entity_poly.pdbx_strand_id
1 'polypeptide(L)' 'MLADVSAYSSDQDLLVADVTGNGVEVDVATNLLNGRIRLSLLWTQEIYLTPDDAEQAAHALLPAAERGRGPGRVSA' A
#
# COMPACT_ATOMS: atom_id res chain seq x y z
N MET A 1 -14.71 -10.51 -22.98
CA MET A 1 -14.45 -10.65 -21.53
C MET A 1 -13.72 -9.40 -21.10
N LEU A 2 -14.42 -8.48 -20.43
CA LEU A 2 -13.76 -7.37 -19.75
C LEU A 2 -13.08 -8.00 -18.53
N ALA A 3 -11.75 -7.96 -18.47
CA ALA A 3 -11.07 -8.20 -17.20
C ALA A 3 -11.68 -7.22 -16.19
N ASP A 4 -12.04 -7.69 -15.00
CA ASP A 4 -12.39 -6.82 -13.88
C ASP A 4 -11.17 -5.94 -13.58
N VAL A 5 -11.07 -4.80 -14.26
CA VAL A 5 -10.03 -3.80 -14.00
C VAL A 5 -10.36 -3.22 -12.65
N SER A 6 -9.72 -3.78 -11.63
CA SER A 6 -9.67 -3.16 -10.31
C SER A 6 -9.23 -1.71 -10.51
N ALA A 7 -10.02 -0.77 -9.99
CA ALA A 7 -9.63 0.64 -9.96
C ALA A 7 -8.39 0.88 -9.08
N TYR A 8 -7.85 -0.15 -8.43
CA TYR A 8 -6.70 -0.12 -7.56
C TYR A 8 -5.51 -0.88 -8.16
N SER A 9 -4.36 -0.22 -8.17
CA SER A 9 -3.05 -0.84 -8.41
C SER A 9 -2.37 -1.08 -7.07
N SER A 10 -2.26 -2.34 -6.67
CA SER A 10 -1.54 -2.79 -5.47
C SER A 10 -0.02 -2.83 -5.72
N ASP A 11 0.75 -2.60 -4.66
CA ASP A 11 2.19 -2.84 -4.64
C ASP A 11 2.48 -4.33 -4.38
N GLN A 12 2.78 -5.08 -5.45
CA GLN A 12 3.02 -6.51 -5.36
C GLN A 12 4.38 -6.87 -4.77
N ASP A 13 5.30 -5.91 -4.66
CA ASP A 13 6.63 -6.12 -4.10
C ASP A 13 6.66 -5.83 -2.58
N LEU A 14 5.53 -5.40 -2.00
CA LEU A 14 5.39 -5.20 -0.57
C LEU A 14 5.19 -6.54 0.15
N LEU A 15 6.28 -7.09 0.68
CA LEU A 15 6.30 -8.34 1.45
C LEU A 15 6.40 -8.05 2.95
N VAL A 16 5.42 -7.32 3.49
CA VAL A 16 5.37 -6.98 4.92
C VAL A 16 4.36 -7.89 5.63
N ALA A 17 4.88 -8.70 6.55
CA ALA A 17 4.12 -9.66 7.33
C ALA A 17 4.23 -9.40 8.83
N ASP A 18 3.21 -9.83 9.57
CA ASP A 18 3.14 -9.65 11.01
C ASP A 18 4.17 -10.49 11.77
N VAL A 19 4.90 -9.82 12.68
CA VAL A 19 5.99 -10.44 13.45
C VAL A 19 5.53 -11.47 14.48
N THR A 20 4.26 -11.46 14.85
CA THR A 20 3.69 -12.46 15.76
C THR A 20 3.38 -13.78 15.05
N GLY A 21 3.56 -13.84 13.72
CA GLY A 21 3.39 -15.06 12.92
C GLY A 21 1.94 -15.40 12.61
N ASN A 22 1.02 -14.44 12.76
CA ASN A 22 -0.41 -14.63 12.53
C ASN A 22 -0.83 -14.62 11.05
N GLY A 23 0.13 -14.53 10.12
CA GLY A 23 -0.14 -14.52 8.68
C GLY A 23 -0.90 -13.27 8.21
N VAL A 24 -0.79 -12.18 8.97
CA VAL A 24 -1.33 -10.87 8.60
C VAL A 24 -0.35 -10.19 7.66
N GLU A 25 -0.87 -9.61 6.59
CA GLU A 25 -0.10 -8.94 5.54
C GLU A 25 -0.62 -7.52 5.32
N VAL A 26 0.29 -6.64 4.89
CA VAL A 26 -0.01 -5.25 4.52
C VAL A 26 -0.12 -5.13 3.00
N ASP A 27 -1.24 -4.60 2.51
CA ASP A 27 -1.41 -4.18 1.11
C ASP A 27 -1.47 -2.65 1.02
N VAL A 28 -0.70 -2.09 0.11
CA VAL A 28 -0.76 -0.67 -0.27
C VAL A 28 -1.23 -0.59 -1.72
N ALA A 29 -2.38 0.02 -1.94
CA ALA A 29 -2.95 0.15 -3.28
C ALA A 29 -3.34 1.60 -3.61
N THR A 30 -3.02 2.04 -4.82
CA THR A 30 -3.39 3.36 -5.33
C THR A 30 -4.66 3.26 -6.17
N ASN A 31 -5.69 4.05 -5.85
CA ASN A 31 -6.86 4.22 -6.70
C ASN A 31 -6.49 5.04 -7.93
N LEU A 32 -6.54 4.43 -9.11
CA LEU A 32 -6.12 5.02 -10.38
C LEU A 32 -7.06 6.13 -10.87
N LEU A 33 -8.28 6.23 -10.34
CA LEU A 33 -9.27 7.23 -10.76
C LEU A 33 -9.17 8.54 -9.98
N ASN A 34 -8.77 8.48 -8.71
CA ASN A 34 -8.78 9.64 -7.81
C ASN A 34 -7.50 9.81 -6.98
N GLY A 35 -6.51 8.95 -7.17
CA GLY A 35 -5.21 9.04 -6.51
C GLY A 35 -5.23 8.70 -5.01
N ARG A 36 -6.36 8.29 -4.43
CA ARG A 36 -6.43 7.89 -3.02
C ARG A 36 -5.65 6.60 -2.80
N ILE A 37 -4.88 6.56 -1.71
CA ILE A 37 -4.18 5.37 -1.27
C ILE A 37 -5.08 4.59 -0.31
N ARG A 38 -5.16 3.28 -0.51
CA ARG A 38 -5.75 2.34 0.42
C ARG A 38 -4.61 1.56 1.07
N LEU A 39 -4.54 1.63 2.40
CA LEU A 39 -3.75 0.72 3.22
C LEU A 39 -4.72 -0.35 3.74
N SER A 40 -4.42 -1.62 3.54
CA SER A 40 -5.24 -2.74 4.01
C SER A 40 -4.39 -3.67 4.86
N LEU A 41 -4.92 -4.02 6.03
CA LEU A 41 -4.40 -5.11 6.85
C LEU A 41 -5.30 -6.31 6.57
N LEU A 42 -4.73 -7.35 5.98
CA LEU A 42 -5.51 -8.55 5.69
C LEU A 42 -5.77 -9.31 7.00
N TRP A 43 -7.03 -9.72 7.20
CA TRP A 43 -7.46 -10.61 8.29
C TRP A 43 -7.45 -10.03 9.71
N THR A 44 -7.06 -8.77 9.93
CA THR A 44 -6.98 -8.13 11.27
C THR A 44 -7.22 -6.62 11.21
N GLN A 45 -7.33 -6.00 12.39
CA GLN A 45 -7.39 -4.54 12.57
C GLN A 45 -6.03 -3.91 12.93
N GLU A 46 -5.09 -4.72 13.41
CA GLU A 46 -3.77 -4.27 13.87
C GLU A 46 -2.68 -5.23 13.39
N ILE A 47 -1.50 -4.69 13.08
CA ILE A 47 -0.30 -5.45 12.69
C ILE A 47 0.89 -5.00 13.54
N TYR A 48 1.70 -5.95 13.97
CA TYR A 48 2.98 -5.68 14.60
C TYR A 48 4.11 -5.87 13.59
N LEU A 49 4.98 -4.87 13.47
CA LEU A 49 6.07 -4.83 12.49
C LEU A 49 7.43 -4.80 13.18
N THR A 50 8.44 -5.39 12.53
CA THR A 50 9.83 -5.08 12.87
C THR A 50 10.15 -3.64 12.42
N PRO A 51 11.24 -3.03 12.93
CA PRO A 51 11.70 -1.75 12.40
C PRO A 51 11.91 -1.76 10.87
N ASP A 52 12.50 -2.83 10.33
CA ASP A 52 12.79 -2.96 8.90
C ASP A 52 11.50 -3.09 8.08
N ASP A 53 10.53 -3.88 8.55
CA ASP A 53 9.22 -4.02 7.88
C ASP A 53 8.40 -2.72 7.92
N ALA A 54 8.52 -1.96 9.02
CA ALA A 54 7.90 -0.64 9.14
C ALA A 54 8.52 0.36 8.15
N GLU A 55 9.84 0.32 7.96
CA GLU A 55 10.54 1.12 6.96
C GLU A 55 10.13 0.72 5.53
N GLN A 56 10.01 -0.58 5.25
CA GLN A 56 9.55 -1.08 3.96
C GLN A 56 8.10 -0.65 3.66
N ALA A 57 7.20 -0.71 4.64
CA ALA A 57 5.82 -0.21 4.49
C ALA A 57 5.80 1.30 4.20
N ALA A 58 6.67 2.08 4.86
CA ALA A 58 6.81 3.51 4.57
C ALA A 58 7.33 3.76 3.14
N HIS A 59 8.30 2.96 2.68
CA HIS A 59 8.83 3.02 1.31
C HIS A 59 7.82 2.65 0.24
N ALA A 60 6.82 1.82 0.51
CA ALA A 60 5.71 1.58 -0.42
C ALA A 60 4.69 2.73 -0.44
N LEU A 61 4.42 3.33 0.73
CA LEU A 61 3.48 4.44 0.87
C LEU A 61 3.95 5.74 0.19
N LEU A 62 5.24 6.03 0.22
CA LEU A 62 5.79 7.28 -0.33
C LEU A 62 5.59 7.40 -1.86
N PRO A 63 6.00 6.43 -2.70
CA PRO A 63 5.75 6.43 -4.13
C PRO A 63 4.25 6.37 -4.46
N ALA A 64 3.46 5.62 -3.69
CA ALA A 64 2.00 5.59 -3.85
C ALA A 64 1.39 6.99 -3.65
N ALA A 65 1.89 7.76 -2.68
CA ALA A 65 1.46 9.13 -2.43
C ALA A 65 1.89 10.10 -3.53
N GLU A 66 3.09 9.92 -4.08
CA GLU A 66 3.55 10.70 -5.23
C GLU A 66 2.67 10.44 -6.47
N ARG A 67 2.40 9.17 -6.78
CA ARG A 67 1.49 8.78 -7.88
C ARG A 67 0.10 9.36 -7.67
N GLY A 68 -0.42 9.30 -6.44
CA GLY A 68 -1.72 9.83 -6.07
C GLY A 68 -1.87 11.35 -6.22
N ARG A 69 -0.78 12.10 -6.10
CA ARG A 69 -0.77 13.57 -6.30
C ARG A 69 -0.81 13.97 -7.78
N GLY A 70 -0.58 13.03 -8.70
CA GLY A 70 -0.49 13.29 -10.14
C GLY A 70 0.73 14.15 -10.53
N PRO A 71 0.95 14.43 -11.83
CA PRO A 71 2.12 15.16 -12.32
C PRO A 71 2.20 16.66 -11.94
N GLY A 72 1.37 17.13 -11.00
CA GLY A 72 1.13 18.56 -10.77
C GLY A 72 1.37 19.09 -9.35
N ARG A 73 1.93 18.31 -8.42
CA ARG A 73 2.22 18.82 -7.07
C ARG A 73 3.65 18.51 -6.65
N VAL A 74 4.58 19.28 -7.19
CA VAL A 74 5.78 19.66 -6.44
C VAL A 74 5.29 20.59 -5.34
N SER A 75 5.38 20.14 -4.08
CA SER A 75 5.12 21.01 -2.93
C SER A 75 6.11 22.17 -2.98
N ALA A 76 5.58 23.40 -3.02
CA ALA A 76 6.32 24.62 -2.75
C ALA A 76 6.70 24.71 -1.26
#